data_AF-A0AA96TX54-F1
#
_entry.id   AF-A0AA96TX54-F1
#
_cell.length_a   1.000
_cell.length_b   1.000
_cell.length_c   1.000
_cell.angle_alpha   90.00
_cell.angle_beta   90.00
_cell.angle_gamma   90.00
#
_symmetry.space_group_name_H-M   'P 1'
#
loop_
_entity.id
_entity.type
_entity.pdbx_description
1 polymer ?
#
loop_
_entity_poly.entity_id
_entity_poly.type
_entity_poly.pdbx_seq_one_letter_code
_entity_poly.pdbx_strand_id
1 'polypeptide(L)'
;MATHNTPVTYIYKEINTGRYTSVKHYELISESGTTSDLSTHLNISENRNCAQSTPDYWLKKKNGKKWSKYLTGLFKTSTKQVFRGDLQKKKHLLLFRFLDDGQTLKILYFKDYYKRDLTNVLPLIIE
;
A
#
# COMPACT_ATOMS: atom_id res chain seq x y z
N MET A 1 -14.67 -7.59 23.10
CA MET A 1 -13.28 -7.10 23.31
C MET A 1 -12.76 -6.65 21.97
N ALA A 2 -12.69 -5.33 21.73
CA ALA A 2 -12.14 -4.79 20.50
C ALA A 2 -10.63 -4.80 20.63
N THR A 3 -9.96 -5.75 19.97
CA THR A 3 -8.51 -5.78 19.86
C THR A 3 -8.08 -4.49 19.17
N HIS A 4 -7.41 -3.59 19.89
CA HIS A 4 -6.79 -2.40 19.31
C HIS A 4 -5.62 -2.90 18.44
N ASN A 5 -5.88 -3.13 17.16
CA ASN A 5 -4.84 -3.48 16.19
C ASN A 5 -4.13 -2.19 15.81
N THR A 6 -3.15 -1.78 16.62
CA THR A 6 -2.22 -0.71 16.28
C THR A 6 -1.55 -1.06 14.94
N PRO A 7 -1.75 -0.26 13.88
CA PRO A 7 -1.18 -0.59 12.58
C PRO A 7 0.33 -0.40 12.59
N VAL A 8 1.03 -1.18 11.77
CA VAL A 8 2.43 -0.89 11.44
C VAL A 8 2.44 0.20 10.36
N THR A 9 3.16 1.28 10.62
CA THR A 9 3.34 2.36 9.66
C THR A 9 4.64 2.14 8.89
N TYR A 10 4.57 2.24 7.57
CA TYR A 10 5.72 2.25 6.68
C TYR A 10 5.75 3.56 5.90
N ILE A 11 6.92 4.16 5.80
CA ILE A 11 7.16 5.34 4.97
C ILE A 11 8.17 4.96 3.90
N TYR A 12 7.77 5.16 2.64
CA TYR A 12 8.64 4.94 1.50
C TYR A 12 8.82 6.23 0.70
N LYS A 13 9.95 6.33 0.01
CA LYS A 13 10.26 7.43 -0.92
C LYS A 13 10.43 6.89 -2.33
N GLU A 14 9.91 7.64 -3.31
CA GLU A 14 10.04 7.32 -4.72
C GLU A 14 11.52 7.35 -5.14
N ILE A 15 11.93 6.34 -5.90
CA ILE A 15 13.26 6.22 -6.49
C ILE A 15 13.16 6.17 -8.01
N ASN A 16 14.21 6.63 -8.70
CA ASN A 16 14.21 6.77 -10.17
C ASN A 16 13.04 7.64 -10.67
N THR A 17 12.77 8.76 -9.99
CA THR A 17 11.71 9.71 -10.34
C THR A 17 11.79 10.10 -11.81
N GLY A 18 10.64 10.09 -12.51
CA GLY A 18 10.55 10.42 -13.93
C GLY A 18 11.07 9.36 -14.92
N ARG A 19 11.69 8.27 -14.45
CA ARG A 19 12.21 7.22 -15.34
C ARG A 19 11.11 6.40 -16.01
N TYR A 20 9.97 6.24 -15.33
CA TYR A 20 8.89 5.38 -15.79
C TYR A 20 7.57 6.16 -15.76
N THR A 21 6.81 6.09 -16.85
CA THR A 21 5.57 6.87 -17.01
C THR A 21 4.41 6.28 -16.21
N SER A 22 4.26 4.95 -16.20
CA SER A 22 3.10 4.27 -15.59
C SER A 22 3.47 3.45 -14.35
N VAL A 23 4.69 3.61 -13.83
CA VAL A 23 5.23 2.79 -12.73
C VAL A 23 6.05 3.68 -11.81
N LYS A 24 5.82 3.57 -10.51
CA LYS A 24 6.65 4.18 -9.48
C LYS A 24 7.34 3.11 -8.66
N HIS A 25 8.63 3.30 -8.40
CA HIS A 25 9.40 2.46 -7.50
C HIS A 25 9.63 3.22 -6.21
N TYR A 26 9.55 2.50 -5.09
CA TYR A 26 9.65 3.08 -3.77
C TYR A 26 10.66 2.31 -2.94
N GLU A 27 11.42 3.01 -2.12
CA GLU A 27 12.37 2.45 -1.14
C GLU A 27 11.94 2.83 0.28
N LEU A 28 12.04 1.87 1.19
CA LEU A 28 11.64 2.00 2.59
C LEU A 28 12.60 2.96 3.30
N ILE A 29 12.04 4.00 3.91
CA ILE A 29 12.77 4.98 4.72
C ILE A 29 12.65 4.66 6.20
N SER A 30 11.44 4.31 6.65
CA SER A 30 11.19 4.02 8.07
C SER A 30 9.99 3.11 8.24
N GLU A 31 10.02 2.28 9.28
CA GLU A 31 8.89 1.49 9.75
C GLU A 31 8.74 1.61 11.28
N SER A 32 7.50 1.59 11.77
CA SER A 32 7.19 1.80 13.19
C SER A 32 6.80 0.52 13.95
N GLY A 33 7.09 -0.67 13.40
CA GLY A 33 6.60 -1.94 13.93
C GLY A 33 7.64 -3.05 13.95
N THR A 34 7.31 -4.17 14.61
CA THR A 34 8.19 -5.33 14.83
C THR A 34 8.11 -6.39 13.73
N THR A 35 7.15 -6.28 12.81
CA THR A 35 6.96 -7.21 11.68
C THR A 35 7.22 -6.51 10.36
N SER A 36 8.15 -7.06 9.57
CA SER A 36 8.46 -6.59 8.20
C SER A 36 7.80 -7.51 7.17
N ASP A 37 6.48 -7.37 7.00
CA ASP A 37 5.69 -8.17 6.04
C ASP A 37 5.81 -7.62 4.60
N LEU A 38 6.17 -6.35 4.47
CA LEU A 38 6.48 -5.67 3.21
C LEU A 38 7.99 -5.67 2.96
N SER A 39 8.40 -5.68 1.69
CA SER A 39 9.83 -5.60 1.35
C SER A 39 10.35 -4.16 1.43
N THR A 40 11.67 -4.03 1.49
CA THR A 40 12.38 -2.73 1.41
C THR A 40 12.07 -1.94 0.13
N HIS A 41 11.73 -2.64 -0.96
CA HIS A 41 11.41 -2.02 -2.24
C HIS A 41 10.00 -2.38 -2.70
N LEU A 42 9.22 -1.38 -3.08
CA LEU A 42 7.88 -1.58 -3.64
C LEU A 42 7.81 -1.06 -5.08
N ASN A 43 6.92 -1.66 -5.84
CA ASN A 43 6.56 -1.23 -7.19
C ASN A 43 5.06 -1.01 -7.22
N ILE A 44 4.66 0.19 -7.63
CA ILE A 44 3.27 0.56 -7.85
C ILE A 44 3.11 0.89 -9.32
N SER A 45 2.27 0.12 -10.02
CA SER A 45 2.00 0.32 -11.45
C SER A 45 0.53 0.62 -11.69
N GLU A 46 0.22 1.52 -12.61
CA GLU A 46 -1.14 1.77 -13.06
C GLU A 46 -1.80 0.51 -13.62
N ASN A 47 -3.10 0.37 -13.38
CA ASN A 47 -3.87 -0.73 -13.95
C ASN A 47 -4.05 -0.55 -15.46
N ARG A 48 -3.76 -1.60 -16.22
CA ARG A 48 -3.90 -1.64 -17.69
C ARG A 48 -5.15 -2.42 -18.14
N ASN A 49 -6.09 -2.66 -17.24
CA ASN A 49 -7.32 -3.43 -17.50
C ASN A 49 -7.10 -4.85 -18.05
N CYS A 50 -5.97 -5.47 -17.69
CA CYS A 50 -5.66 -6.84 -18.10
C CYS A 50 -6.28 -7.91 -17.18
N ALA A 51 -6.80 -7.51 -16.01
CA ALA A 51 -7.44 -8.40 -15.05
C ALA A 51 -8.94 -8.11 -14.98
N GLN A 52 -9.73 -9.09 -14.52
CA GLN A 52 -11.18 -8.91 -14.29
C GLN A 52 -11.47 -7.90 -13.16
N SER A 53 -10.53 -7.72 -12.23
CA SER A 53 -10.64 -6.67 -11.21
C SER A 53 -10.21 -5.32 -11.77
N THR A 54 -10.83 -4.26 -11.27
CA THR A 54 -10.62 -2.87 -11.71
C THR A 54 -9.98 -2.00 -10.61
N PRO A 55 -8.80 -2.35 -10.07
CA PRO A 55 -8.08 -1.43 -9.20
C PRO A 55 -7.51 -0.26 -10.02
N ASP A 56 -7.15 0.82 -9.33
CA ASP A 56 -6.45 1.96 -9.95
C ASP A 56 -4.97 1.66 -10.13
N TYR A 57 -4.36 0.99 -9.14
CA TYR A 57 -2.96 0.61 -9.17
C TYR A 57 -2.76 -0.83 -8.71
N TRP A 58 -1.59 -1.37 -9.00
CA TRP A 58 -1.14 -2.68 -8.56
C TRP A 58 0.14 -2.56 -7.74
N LEU A 59 0.17 -3.24 -6.60
CA LEU A 59 1.35 -3.35 -5.77
C LEU A 59 2.13 -4.62 -6.09
N LYS A 60 3.45 -4.51 -6.20
CA LYS A 60 4.40 -5.62 -6.19
C LYS A 60 5.48 -5.36 -5.15
N LYS A 61 6.02 -6.45 -4.62
CA LYS A 61 7.16 -6.42 -3.70
C LYS A 61 8.40 -7.00 -4.37
N LYS A 62 9.58 -6.64 -3.91
CA LYS A 62 10.83 -7.16 -4.46
C LYS A 62 11.19 -8.46 -3.74
N ASN A 63 11.32 -9.55 -4.49
CA ASN A 63 11.75 -10.86 -3.99
C ASN A 63 13.15 -11.16 -4.57
N GLY A 64 14.19 -10.82 -3.80
CA GLY A 64 15.58 -10.92 -4.26
C GLY A 64 15.84 -9.98 -5.45
N LYS A 65 16.23 -10.54 -6.60
CA LYS A 65 16.53 -9.76 -7.83
C LYS A 65 15.30 -9.48 -8.71
N LYS A 66 14.13 -10.07 -8.42
CA LYS A 66 12.94 -9.98 -9.28
C LYS A 66 11.75 -9.34 -8.54
N TRP A 67 10.87 -8.69 -9.29
CA TRP A 67 9.56 -8.26 -8.77
C TRP A 67 8.64 -9.46 -8.64
N SER A 68 7.84 -9.49 -7.57
CA SER A 68 6.84 -10.53 -7.36
C SER A 68 5.69 -10.43 -8.38
N LYS A 69 4.80 -11.42 -8.38
CA LYS A 69 3.45 -11.23 -8.92
C LYS A 69 2.73 -10.10 -8.15
N TYR A 70 1.63 -9.62 -8.71
CA TYR A 70 0.78 -8.64 -8.04
C TYR A 70 0.41 -9.13 -6.64
N LEU A 71 0.80 -8.34 -5.65
CA LEU A 71 0.58 -8.64 -4.25
C LEU A 71 -0.85 -8.25 -3.87
N THR A 72 -1.28 -7.06 -4.29
CA THR A 72 -2.67 -6.58 -4.12
C THR A 72 -2.98 -5.47 -5.11
N GLY A 73 -4.27 -5.25 -5.37
CA GLY A 73 -4.78 -4.09 -6.09
C GLY A 73 -5.09 -2.94 -5.12
N LEU A 74 -4.79 -1.72 -5.53
CA LEU A 74 -5.11 -0.51 -4.79
C LEU A 74 -6.41 0.07 -5.35
N PHE A 75 -7.43 0.14 -4.51
CA PHE A 75 -8.74 0.69 -4.84
C PHE A 75 -8.89 2.05 -4.17
N LYS A 76 -9.39 3.05 -4.89
CA LYS A 76 -9.73 4.35 -4.31
C LYS A 76 -10.65 4.22 -3.10
N THR A 77 -10.41 5.08 -2.12
CA THR A 77 -11.33 5.31 -1.01
C THR A 77 -12.11 6.60 -1.25
N SER A 78 -13.01 6.96 -0.33
CA SER A 78 -13.68 8.26 -0.33
C SER A 78 -12.71 9.43 -0.10
N THR A 79 -11.52 9.16 0.43
CA THR A 79 -10.49 10.17 0.71
C THR A 79 -9.52 10.29 -0.46
N LYS A 80 -9.24 11.53 -0.90
CA LYS A 80 -8.28 11.80 -1.98
C LYS A 80 -6.89 11.28 -1.62
N GLN A 81 -6.20 10.73 -2.62
CA GLN A 81 -4.85 10.17 -2.50
C GLN A 81 -4.72 8.99 -1.52
N VAL A 82 -5.84 8.50 -0.96
CA VAL A 82 -5.89 7.35 -0.08
C VAL A 82 -6.55 6.17 -0.79
N PHE A 83 -5.84 5.03 -0.77
CA PHE A 83 -6.24 3.80 -1.41
C PHE A 83 -6.25 2.68 -0.39
N ARG A 84 -7.05 1.65 -0.66
CA ARG A 84 -7.08 0.42 0.14
C ARG A 84 -6.62 -0.76 -0.69
N GLY A 85 -5.95 -1.69 -0.03
CA GLY A 85 -5.66 -3.01 -0.55
C GLY A 85 -5.81 -4.05 0.55
N ASP A 86 -5.71 -5.31 0.17
CA ASP A 86 -5.76 -6.42 1.11
C ASP A 86 -4.70 -7.48 0.82
N LEU A 87 -4.27 -8.18 1.87
CA LEU A 87 -3.37 -9.33 1.75
C LEU A 87 -4.04 -10.60 2.28
N GLN A 88 -3.53 -11.73 1.80
CA GLN A 88 -3.93 -13.07 2.22
C GLN A 88 -5.44 -13.30 2.15
N LYS A 89 -6.07 -12.97 1.02
CA LYS A 89 -7.52 -13.13 0.78
C LYS A 89 -8.36 -12.38 1.82
N LYS A 90 -8.17 -11.05 1.95
CA LYS A 90 -8.92 -10.19 2.88
C LYS A 90 -8.72 -10.54 4.36
N LYS A 91 -7.52 -11.01 4.72
CA LYS A 91 -7.14 -11.22 6.12
C LYS A 91 -6.47 -10.00 6.73
N HIS A 92 -5.74 -9.24 5.93
CA HIS A 92 -5.06 -8.01 6.35
C HIS A 92 -5.55 -6.84 5.51
N LEU A 93 -5.70 -5.68 6.14
CA LEU A 93 -6.03 -4.43 5.47
C LEU A 93 -4.78 -3.57 5.34
N LEU A 94 -4.60 -2.99 4.16
CA LEU A 94 -3.59 -1.97 3.91
C LEU A 94 -4.29 -0.69 3.48
N LEU A 95 -3.89 0.41 4.11
CA LEU A 95 -4.21 1.75 3.64
C LEU A 95 -2.94 2.38 3.08
N PHE A 96 -3.05 2.98 1.92
CA PHE A 96 -1.96 3.63 1.20
C PHE A 96 -2.32 5.09 1.06
N ARG A 97 -1.39 5.99 1.40
CA ARG A 97 -1.54 7.43 1.17
C ARG A 97 -0.32 7.91 0.40
N PHE A 98 -0.59 8.45 -0.78
CA PHE A 98 0.41 9.18 -1.54
C PHE A 98 0.50 10.61 -0.97
N LEU A 99 1.72 11.08 -0.81
CA LEU A 99 2.09 12.40 -0.28
C LEU A 99 3.11 13.03 -1.23
N ASP A 100 3.30 14.34 -1.16
CA ASP A 100 4.29 15.08 -1.96
C ASP A 100 4.17 14.78 -3.47
N ASP A 101 2.95 14.87 -4.01
CA ASP A 101 2.62 14.50 -5.41
C ASP A 101 2.99 13.05 -5.77
N GLY A 102 2.92 12.18 -4.77
CA GLY A 102 3.25 10.77 -4.87
C GLY A 102 4.75 10.48 -4.87
N GLN A 103 5.59 11.40 -4.40
CA GLN A 103 6.99 11.09 -4.09
C GLN A 103 7.13 10.32 -2.78
N THR A 104 6.21 10.51 -1.84
CA THR A 104 6.22 9.82 -0.55
C THR A 104 4.99 8.91 -0.47
N LEU A 105 5.20 7.68 0.00
CA LEU A 105 4.14 6.69 0.19
C LEU A 105 4.10 6.27 1.66
N LYS A 106 3.02 6.65 2.35
CA LYS A 106 2.69 6.17 3.69
C LYS A 106 1.78 4.95 3.57
N ILE A 107 2.13 3.86 4.25
CA ILE A 107 1.31 2.65 4.29
C ILE A 107 1.00 2.31 5.75
N LEU A 108 -0.29 2.16 6.07
CA LEU A 108 -0.72 1.55 7.33
C LEU A 108 -1.10 0.09 7.08
N TYR A 109 -0.46 -0.81 7.81
CA TYR A 109 -0.72 -2.24 7.75
C TYR A 109 -1.44 -2.71 9.00
N PHE A 110 -2.68 -3.16 8.82
CA PHE A 110 -3.50 -3.72 9.88
C PHE A 110 -3.49 -5.24 9.77
N LYS A 111 -2.64 -5.87 10.57
CA LYS A 111 -2.54 -7.34 10.66
C LYS A 111 -3.84 -7.91 11.23
N ASP A 112 -4.25 -9.07 10.71
CA ASP A 112 -5.47 -9.82 11.09
C ASP A 112 -6.75 -8.97 11.23
N TYR A 113 -6.82 -7.87 10.48
CA TYR A 113 -7.92 -6.93 10.52
C TYR A 113 -8.29 -6.55 9.09
N TYR A 114 -9.46 -7.00 8.67
CA TYR A 114 -10.06 -6.58 7.40
C TYR A 114 -11.49 -6.12 7.64
N LYS A 115 -11.80 -4.91 7.17
CA LYS A 115 -13.16 -4.39 7.16
C LYS A 115 -13.47 -3.75 5.81
N ARG A 116 -14.73 -3.92 5.38
CA ARG A 116 -15.26 -3.24 4.19
C ARG A 116 -15.49 -1.76 4.46
N ASP A 117 -16.01 -1.46 5.64
CA ASP A 117 -16.18 -0.10 6.15
C ASP A 117 -14.84 0.38 6.75
N LEU A 118 -14.34 1.48 6.20
CA LEU A 118 -13.07 2.08 6.57
C LEU A 118 -13.23 3.35 7.41
N THR A 119 -14.46 3.74 7.76
CA THR A 119 -14.75 5.01 8.44
C THR A 119 -13.91 5.21 9.69
N ASN A 120 -13.66 4.15 10.46
CA ASN A 120 -12.91 4.20 11.71
C ASN A 120 -11.38 4.20 11.54
N VAL A 121 -10.87 3.84 10.35
CA VAL A 121 -9.41 3.67 10.12
C VAL A 121 -8.86 4.67 9.11
N LEU A 122 -9.72 5.31 8.30
CA LEU A 122 -9.31 6.38 7.40
C LEU A 122 -8.69 7.58 8.13
N PRO A 123 -9.19 8.05 9.29
CA PRO A 123 -8.56 9.17 9.99
C PRO A 123 -7.09 8.92 10.34
N LEU A 124 -6.75 7.68 10.73
CA LEU A 124 -5.42 7.28 11.19
C LEU A 124 -4.31 7.46 10.14
N ILE A 125 -4.64 7.43 8.84
CA ILE A 125 -3.64 7.66 7.77
C ILE A 125 -3.57 9.12 7.35
N ILE A 126 -4.61 9.91 7.66
CA ILE A 126 -4.73 11.32 7.31
C ILE A 126 -4.02 12.19 8.35
N GLU A 127 -4.10 11.80 9.61
CA GLU A 127 -3.26 12.29 10.73
C GLU A 127 -1.77 12.04 10.46
#